data_AF-A0A968HML8-F1
#
_entry.id   AF-A0A968HML8-F1
#
_cell.length_a   1.000
_cell.length_b   1.000
_cell.length_c   1.000
_cell.angle_alpha   90.00
_cell.angle_beta   90.00
_cell.angle_gamma   90.00
#
_symmetry.space_group_name_H-M   'P 1'
#
loop_
_entity.id
_entity.type
_entity.pdbx_description
1 polymer ?
#
loop_
_entity_poly.entity_id
_entity_poly.type
_entity_poly.pdbx_seq_one_letter_code
_entity_poly.pdbx_strand_id
1 'polypeptide(L)'
;MEHSRRLADHLPHCRLADHLPRERFIALLKRLVIERGCIVGNSSAGLIEAAALALPAVNLGPRQAGRERHTTVLDITNPDPAKVREAIDNARKNAPWPPSTAFGDGHASSAIARTLASIELHDPALLRKRAAD
;
A
#
# COMPACT_ATOMS: atom_id res chain seq x y z
N MET A 1 -19.68 6.58 9.08
CA MET A 1 -18.93 7.69 9.71
C MET A 1 -19.35 7.94 11.15
N GLU A 2 -20.63 8.14 11.43
CA GLU A 2 -21.11 8.43 12.80
C GLU A 2 -20.79 7.31 13.81
N HIS A 3 -21.00 6.04 13.44
CA HIS A 3 -20.64 4.89 14.29
C HIS A 3 -19.14 4.85 14.62
N SER A 4 -18.27 5.10 13.64
CA SER A 4 -16.82 5.13 13.82
C SER A 4 -16.36 6.30 14.68
N ARG A 5 -17.00 7.47 14.57
CA ARG A 5 -16.73 8.64 15.44
C ARG A 5 -17.07 8.31 16.90
N ARG A 6 -18.28 7.79 17.16
CA ARG A 6 -18.70 7.40 18.50
C ARG A 6 -17.74 6.39 19.15
N LEU A 7 -17.25 5.41 18.38
CA LEU A 7 -16.27 4.44 18.87
C LEU A 7 -14.92 5.12 19.21
N ALA A 8 -14.43 5.99 18.32
CA ALA A 8 -13.15 6.69 18.52
C ALA A 8 -13.18 7.61 19.74
N ASP A 9 -14.31 8.26 20.03
CA ASP A 9 -14.47 9.18 21.18
C ASP A 9 -14.25 8.48 22.53
N HIS A 10 -14.44 7.16 22.59
CA HIS A 10 -14.28 6.36 23.81
C HIS A 10 -12.93 5.62 23.88
N LEU A 11 -12.06 5.79 22.87
CA LEU A 11 -10.77 5.11 22.79
C LEU A 11 -9.65 6.16 22.76
N PRO A 12 -8.90 6.37 23.87
CA PRO A 12 -7.94 7.48 23.99
C PRO A 12 -6.81 7.41 22.95
N HIS A 13 -6.52 6.19 22.45
CA HIS A 13 -5.50 5.90 21.45
C HIS A 13 -6.04 5.82 20.01
N CYS A 14 -7.31 6.16 19.80
CA CYS A 14 -7.93 6.22 18.48
C CYS A 14 -8.00 7.69 18.01
N ARG A 15 -7.73 7.90 16.72
CA ARG A 15 -7.97 9.17 16.04
C ARG A 15 -8.63 8.84 14.71
N LEU A 16 -9.76 9.51 14.44
CA LEU A 16 -10.43 9.39 13.16
C LEU A 16 -10.04 10.57 12.26
N ALA A 17 -9.72 10.27 11.01
CA ALA A 17 -9.50 11.26 9.97
C ALA A 17 -10.20 10.81 8.69
N ASP A 18 -11.01 11.70 8.12
CA ASP A 18 -11.76 11.42 6.88
C ASP A 18 -10.82 11.40 5.67
N HIS A 19 -9.77 12.24 5.71
CA HIS A 19 -8.72 12.31 4.72
C HIS A 19 -7.39 12.70 5.39
N LEU A 20 -6.29 12.14 4.87
CA LEU A 20 -4.93 12.55 5.22
C LEU A 20 -4.23 13.02 3.94
N PRO A 21 -3.69 14.26 3.93
CA PRO A 21 -2.80 14.69 2.86
C PRO A 21 -1.67 13.67 2.64
N ARG A 22 -1.32 13.43 1.38
CA ARG A 22 -0.42 12.33 0.99
C ARG A 22 0.90 12.37 1.75
N GLU A 23 1.48 13.55 1.93
CA GLU A 23 2.75 13.76 2.63
C GLU A 23 2.64 13.31 4.10
N ARG A 24 1.53 13.65 4.76
CA ARG A 24 1.25 13.22 6.14
C ARG A 24 1.01 11.73 6.23
N PHE A 25 0.27 11.16 5.28
CA PHE A 25 0.02 9.72 5.24
C PHE A 25 1.33 8.93 5.11
N ILE A 26 2.19 9.29 4.15
CA ILE A 26 3.50 8.64 3.96
C ILE A 26 4.41 8.86 5.17
N ALA A 27 4.41 10.05 5.78
CA ALA A 27 5.17 10.29 7.01
C ALA A 27 4.73 9.38 8.16
N LEU A 28 3.42 9.14 8.31
CA LEU A 28 2.89 8.18 9.29
C LEU A 28 3.33 6.75 8.99
N LEU A 29 3.30 6.30 7.73
CA LEU A 29 3.80 4.97 7.37
C LEU A 29 5.28 4.82 7.73
N LYS A 30 6.10 5.82 7.41
CA LYS A 30 7.53 5.84 7.80
C LYS A 30 7.70 5.80 9.32
N ARG A 31 6.87 6.53 10.08
CA ARG A 31 6.91 6.46 11.53
C ARG A 31 6.55 5.07 12.05
N LEU A 32 5.54 4.42 11.46
CA LEU A 32 5.19 3.04 11.82
C LEU A 32 6.34 2.07 11.56
N VAL A 33 7.15 2.24 10.52
CA VAL A 33 8.35 1.41 10.30
C VAL A 33 9.33 1.55 11.47
N ILE A 34 9.61 2.78 11.89
CA ILE A 34 10.51 3.08 13.03
C ILE A 34 9.98 2.47 14.33
N GLU A 35 8.67 2.61 14.57
CA GLU A 35 7.98 2.09 15.76
C GLU A 35 7.67 0.58 15.69
N ARG A 36 8.13 -0.11 14.63
CA ARG A 36 7.84 -1.52 14.36
C ARG A 36 6.34 -1.83 14.40
N GLY A 37 5.55 -0.91 13.85
CA GLY A 37 4.11 -1.03 13.65
C GLY A 37 3.76 -1.73 12.34
N CYS A 38 2.46 -1.74 12.01
CA CYS A 38 1.93 -2.26 10.76
C CYS A 38 0.72 -1.44 10.31
N ILE A 39 0.35 -1.56 9.04
CA ILE A 39 -0.94 -1.07 8.54
C ILE A 39 -1.93 -2.24 8.47
N VAL A 40 -3.17 -2.02 8.90
CA VAL A 40 -4.21 -3.05 8.94
C VAL A 40 -5.42 -2.58 8.14
N GLY A 41 -6.01 -3.46 7.35
CA GLY A 41 -7.22 -3.18 6.58
C GLY A 41 -7.14 -3.86 5.23
N ASN A 42 -7.68 -3.23 4.19
CA ASN A 42 -7.63 -3.80 2.85
C ASN A 42 -7.31 -2.75 1.79
N SER A 43 -6.60 -1.68 2.19
CA SER A 43 -6.17 -0.60 1.31
C SER A 43 -5.11 -1.09 0.32
N SER A 44 -5.10 -0.53 -0.88
CA SER A 44 -3.99 -0.73 -1.82
C SER A 44 -2.66 -0.24 -1.25
N ALA A 45 -2.72 0.73 -0.33
CA ALA A 45 -1.56 1.26 0.36
C ALA A 45 -0.79 0.20 1.15
N GLY A 46 -1.43 -0.89 1.57
CA GLY A 46 -0.75 -2.00 2.22
C GLY A 46 0.16 -2.79 1.26
N LEU A 47 -0.22 -2.90 -0.02
CA LEU A 47 0.50 -3.71 -1.01
C LEU A 47 1.52 -2.89 -1.81
N ILE A 48 1.29 -1.59 -1.98
CA ILE A 48 2.14 -0.72 -2.80
C ILE A 48 3.03 0.15 -1.90
N GLU A 49 2.47 1.17 -1.25
CA GLU A 49 3.27 2.15 -0.49
C GLU A 49 3.92 1.55 0.76
N ALA A 50 3.21 0.73 1.53
CA ALA A 50 3.75 0.10 2.73
C ALA A 50 4.85 -0.91 2.39
N ALA A 51 4.67 -1.72 1.35
CA ALA A 51 5.68 -2.66 0.88
C ALA A 51 6.95 -1.94 0.42
N ALA A 52 6.83 -0.83 -0.33
CA ALA A 52 7.99 -0.02 -0.73
C ALA A 52 8.75 0.58 0.47
N LEU A 53 8.05 0.84 1.58
CA LEU A 53 8.63 1.39 2.81
C LEU A 53 9.08 0.31 3.81
N ALA A 54 9.03 -0.98 3.46
CA ALA A 54 9.29 -2.10 4.38
C ALA A 54 8.35 -2.13 5.60
N LEU A 55 7.15 -1.55 5.49
CA LEU A 55 6.12 -1.61 6.51
C LEU A 55 5.25 -2.86 6.28
N PRO A 56 5.13 -3.78 7.26
CA PRO A 56 4.22 -4.91 7.12
C PRO A 56 2.77 -4.45 7.06
N ALA A 57 1.99 -5.14 6.24
CA ALA A 57 0.56 -4.90 6.05
C ALA A 57 -0.25 -6.15 6.39
N VAL A 58 -1.21 -6.04 7.31
CA VAL A 58 -2.22 -7.07 7.56
C VAL A 58 -3.41 -6.79 6.64
N ASN A 59 -3.49 -7.54 5.53
CA ASN A 59 -4.52 -7.38 4.51
C ASN A 59 -5.74 -8.27 4.80
N LEU A 60 -6.93 -7.67 4.86
CA LEU A 60 -8.16 -8.30 5.33
C LEU A 60 -9.14 -8.52 4.17
N GLY A 61 -9.54 -9.78 3.99
CA GLY A 61 -10.56 -10.16 3.04
C GLY A 61 -10.13 -10.06 1.56
N PRO A 62 -11.08 -10.22 0.63
CA PRO A 62 -10.77 -10.52 -0.77
C PRO A 62 -10.45 -9.29 -1.64
N ARG A 63 -10.56 -8.05 -1.12
CA ARG A 63 -10.47 -6.82 -1.94
C ARG A 63 -9.22 -6.74 -2.79
N GLN A 64 -8.08 -7.23 -2.30
CA GLN A 64 -6.81 -7.17 -3.01
C GLN A 64 -6.47 -8.46 -3.76
N ALA A 65 -7.40 -9.39 -3.97
CA ALA A 65 -7.18 -10.61 -4.73
C ALA A 65 -6.64 -10.32 -6.15
N GLY A 66 -5.73 -11.15 -6.65
CA GLY A 66 -5.14 -11.04 -8.00
C GLY A 66 -3.99 -10.04 -8.17
N ARG A 67 -3.73 -9.17 -7.19
CA ARG A 67 -2.56 -8.26 -7.19
C ARG A 67 -1.24 -8.99 -6.90
N GLU A 68 -0.12 -8.37 -7.24
CA GLU A 68 1.19 -8.86 -6.82
C GLU A 68 1.35 -8.82 -5.29
N ARG A 69 2.03 -9.80 -4.71
CA ARG A 69 2.28 -9.92 -3.27
C ARG A 69 3.77 -9.79 -2.97
N HIS A 70 4.08 -8.99 -1.97
CA HIS A 70 5.39 -8.94 -1.36
C HIS A 70 5.38 -9.65 0.00
N THR A 71 6.55 -10.07 0.49
CA THR A 71 6.70 -10.79 1.76
C THR A 71 6.25 -9.98 2.98
N THR A 72 6.15 -8.65 2.85
CA THR A 72 5.62 -7.74 3.88
C THR A 72 4.10 -7.84 4.07
N VAL A 73 3.36 -8.58 3.24
CA VAL A 73 1.89 -8.64 3.29
C VAL A 73 1.43 -9.93 3.97
N LEU A 74 0.67 -9.79 5.05
CA LEU A 74 0.05 -10.88 5.80
C LEU A 74 -1.45 -10.92 5.46
N ASP A 75 -1.85 -11.86 4.60
CA ASP A 75 -3.23 -12.00 4.13
C ASP A 75 -4.09 -12.77 5.15
N ILE A 76 -5.29 -12.23 5.45
CA ILE A 76 -6.33 -12.89 6.24
C ILE A 76 -7.63 -12.90 5.43
N THR A 77 -7.96 -14.02 4.79
CA THR A 77 -9.16 -14.15 3.96
C THR A 77 -10.45 -13.98 4.74
N ASN A 78 -10.54 -14.60 5.92
CA ASN A 78 -11.71 -14.57 6.80
C ASN A 78 -11.32 -13.97 8.15
N PRO A 79 -11.43 -12.64 8.31
CA PRO A 79 -10.93 -11.94 9.49
C PRO A 79 -11.79 -12.21 10.72
N ASP A 80 -11.12 -12.56 11.82
CA ASP A 80 -11.68 -12.57 13.16
C ASP A 80 -10.68 -11.92 14.13
N PRO A 81 -11.12 -11.49 15.33
CA PRO A 81 -10.25 -10.77 16.26
C PRO A 81 -8.98 -11.52 16.68
N ALA A 82 -9.01 -12.85 16.78
CA ALA A 82 -7.86 -13.64 17.19
C ALA A 82 -6.81 -13.71 16.07
N LYS A 83 -7.25 -13.99 14.84
CA LYS A 83 -6.35 -14.00 13.66
C LYS A 83 -5.75 -12.64 13.38
N VAL A 84 -6.54 -11.57 13.51
CA VAL A 84 -6.05 -10.20 13.32
C VAL A 84 -4.99 -9.86 14.37
N ARG A 85 -5.22 -10.23 15.63
CA ARG A 85 -4.23 -10.04 16.71
C ARG A 85 -2.94 -10.79 16.41
N GLU A 86 -3.03 -12.06 16.08
CA GLU A 86 -1.87 -12.89 15.76
C GLU A 86 -1.07 -12.32 14.58
N ALA A 87 -1.74 -11.88 13.51
CA ALA A 87 -1.06 -11.28 12.37
C ALA A 87 -0.38 -9.96 12.72
N ILE A 88 -0.98 -9.13 13.57
CA ILE A 88 -0.35 -7.91 14.09
C ILE A 88 0.90 -8.27 14.91
N ASP A 89 0.80 -9.25 15.81
CA ASP A 89 1.94 -9.67 16.63
C ASP A 89 3.09 -10.23 15.77
N ASN A 90 2.78 -11.04 14.75
CA ASN A 90 3.73 -11.55 13.78
C ASN A 90 4.38 -10.43 12.95
N ALA A 91 3.59 -9.45 12.50
CA ALA A 91 4.09 -8.27 11.78
C ALA A 91 5.14 -7.51 12.60
N ARG A 92 4.90 -7.34 13.89
CA ARG A 92 5.82 -6.63 14.81
C ARG A 92 7.05 -7.45 15.16
N LYS A 93 6.88 -8.75 15.43
CA LYS A 93 7.96 -9.67 15.86
C LYS A 93 8.99 -9.90 14.76
N ASN A 94 8.56 -9.99 13.50
CA ASN A 94 9.42 -10.30 12.37
C ASN A 94 10.09 -9.06 11.74
N ALA A 95 9.94 -7.87 12.35
CA ALA A 95 10.64 -6.68 11.90
C ALA A 95 12.17 -6.78 12.16
N PRO A 96 13.04 -6.25 11.27
CA PRO A 96 12.70 -5.47 10.09
C PRO A 96 12.31 -6.34 8.88
N TRP A 97 11.45 -5.78 8.03
CA TRP A 97 11.05 -6.41 6.78
C TRP A 97 11.87 -5.84 5.60
N PRO A 98 12.03 -6.56 4.47
CA PRO A 98 12.64 -5.99 3.28
C PRO A 98 11.67 -5.05 2.55
N PRO A 99 12.17 -3.99 1.87
CA PRO A 99 11.33 -3.17 1.00
C PRO A 99 11.08 -3.87 -0.35
N SER A 100 9.96 -3.54 -0.99
CA SER A 100 9.63 -4.00 -2.35
C SER A 100 9.94 -2.94 -3.41
N THR A 101 10.47 -3.38 -4.55
CA THR A 101 10.60 -2.56 -5.76
C THR A 101 9.66 -3.00 -6.90
N ALA A 102 8.72 -3.90 -6.62
CA ALA A 102 7.84 -4.49 -7.64
C ALA A 102 6.99 -3.45 -8.38
N PHE A 103 6.55 -2.40 -7.67
CA PHE A 103 5.72 -1.33 -8.23
C PHE A 103 6.51 -0.13 -8.76
N GLY A 104 7.83 -0.24 -8.85
CA GLY A 104 8.70 0.76 -9.47
C GLY A 104 9.86 1.22 -8.58
N ASP A 105 10.72 2.01 -9.21
CA ASP A 105 11.98 2.54 -8.66
C ASP A 105 11.89 4.03 -8.29
N GLY A 106 10.70 4.62 -8.39
CA GLY A 106 10.45 6.04 -8.14
C GLY A 106 10.64 6.96 -9.35
N HIS A 107 10.99 6.45 -10.54
CA HIS A 107 11.27 7.28 -11.73
C HIS A 107 10.15 7.29 -12.79
N ALA A 108 8.98 6.71 -12.47
CA ALA A 108 7.87 6.54 -13.40
C ALA A 108 7.48 7.83 -14.14
N SER A 109 7.33 8.96 -13.44
CA SER A 109 6.98 10.24 -14.08
C SER A 109 8.01 10.68 -15.12
N SER A 110 9.30 10.56 -14.79
CA SER A 110 10.37 10.94 -15.71
C SER A 110 10.43 10.00 -16.93
N ALA A 111 10.20 8.70 -16.72
CA ALA A 111 10.17 7.72 -17.79
C ALA A 111 8.99 7.96 -18.73
N ILE A 112 7.79 8.17 -18.18
CA ILE A 112 6.58 8.49 -18.95
C ILE A 112 6.80 9.78 -19.76
N ALA A 113 7.27 10.85 -19.12
CA ALA A 113 7.50 12.13 -19.81
C ALA A 113 8.51 11.99 -20.95
N ARG A 114 9.63 11.28 -20.74
CA ARG A 114 10.61 11.00 -21.79
C ARG A 114 10.01 10.20 -22.93
N THR A 115 9.27 9.13 -22.64
CA THR A 115 8.61 8.31 -23.65
C THR A 115 7.64 9.14 -24.48
N LEU A 116 6.77 9.93 -23.84
CA LEU A 116 5.82 10.79 -24.55
C LEU A 116 6.53 11.84 -25.41
N ALA A 117 7.59 12.46 -24.91
CA ALA A 117 8.36 13.46 -25.65
C ALA A 117 9.13 12.87 -26.85
N SER A 118 9.45 11.56 -26.82
CA SER A 118 10.13 10.89 -27.94
C SER A 118 9.21 10.44 -29.08
N ILE A 119 7.89 10.55 -28.91
CA ILE A 119 6.93 10.09 -29.91
C ILE A 119 6.71 11.17 -30.97
N GLU A 120 6.94 10.83 -32.23
CA GLU A 120 6.58 11.66 -33.37
C GLU A 120 5.08 11.52 -33.67
N LEU A 121 4.28 12.53 -33.29
CA LEU A 121 2.81 12.46 -33.34
C LEU A 121 2.24 12.28 -34.75
N HIS A 122 3.00 12.64 -35.78
CA HIS A 122 2.57 12.51 -37.18
C HIS A 122 3.06 11.21 -37.84
N ASP A 123 3.72 10.32 -37.10
CA ASP A 123 4.13 9.01 -37.64
C ASP A 123 2.89 8.17 -37.97
N PRO A 124 2.63 7.83 -39.26
CA PRO A 124 1.51 6.98 -39.65
C PRO A 124 1.54 5.59 -39.01
N ALA A 125 2.70 5.14 -38.50
CA ALA A 125 2.83 3.89 -37.78
C ALA A 125 2.09 3.89 -36.43
N LEU A 126 1.85 5.06 -35.81
CA LEU A 126 1.08 5.17 -34.55
C LEU A 126 -0.38 4.75 -34.72
N LEU A 127 -0.92 4.84 -35.94
CA LEU A 127 -2.28 4.40 -36.25
C LEU A 127 -2.40 2.87 -36.40
N ARG A 128 -1.27 2.17 -36.46
CA ARG A 128 -1.23 0.72 -36.63
C ARG A 128 -1.03 0.06 -35.28
N LYS A 129 -2.00 -0.77 -34.87
CA LYS A 129 -1.83 -1.66 -33.72
C LYS A 129 -0.72 -2.67 -34.04
N ARG A 130 0.42 -2.54 -33.36
CA ARG A 130 1.45 -3.60 -33.32
C ARG A 130 1.19 -4.41 -32.06
N ALA A 131 1.03 -5.72 -32.20
CA ALA A 131 1.15 -6.59 -31.03
C ALA A 131 2.62 -6.55 -30.61
N ALA A 132 2.89 -6.36 -29.32
CA ALA A 132 4.23 -6.59 -28.80
C ALA A 132 4.53 -8.08 -28.92
N ASP A 133 5.70 -8.42 -29.47
CA ASP A 133 6.21 -9.79 -29.56
C ASP A 133 6.52 -10.38 -28.18
#